data_AF-A0A2X1N962-F1
#
_entry.id   AF-A0A2X1N962-F1
#
_cell.length_a   1.000
_cell.length_b   1.000
_cell.length_c   1.000
_cell.angle_alpha   90.00
_cell.angle_beta   90.00
_cell.angle_gamma   90.00
#
_symmetry.space_group_name_H-M   'P 1'
#
loop_
_entity.id
_entity.type
_entity.pdbx_description
1 polymer ?
#
loop_
_entity_poly.entity_id
_entity_poly.type
_entity_poly.pdbx_seq_one_letter_code
_entity_poly.pdbx_strand_id
1 'polypeptide(L)'
;MENAHLVLSAASFAESDGTVINNEGRAQRFFQVYDPAYYDSKTVMLESWRWLHSLHSTLLSREVDWTQLDHVIDAVVAKIRNWQVSKMLRRMRHSVFVGRNWP
;
A
#
# COMPACT_ATOMS: atom_id res chain seq x y z
N MET A 1 12.14 17.39 -10.34
CA MET A 1 11.01 18.26 -9.96
C MET A 1 10.68 19.29 -11.04
N GLU A 2 11.59 19.58 -11.98
CA GLU A 2 11.42 20.63 -13.01
C GLU A 2 10.27 20.39 -14.01
N ASN A 3 9.73 19.17 -14.14
CA ASN A 3 8.64 18.83 -15.07
C ASN A 3 7.29 18.53 -14.40
N ALA A 4 7.19 18.60 -13.07
CA ALA A 4 5.96 18.26 -12.35
C ALA A 4 5.23 19.54 -11.91
N HIS A 5 3.98 19.70 -12.33
CA HIS A 5 3.13 20.83 -11.94
C HIS A 5 2.55 20.68 -10.52
N LEU A 6 2.48 19.45 -10.02
CA LEU A 6 1.97 19.11 -8.69
C LEU A 6 2.89 18.08 -8.04
N VAL A 7 3.21 18.28 -6.78
CA VAL A 7 3.99 17.35 -5.97
C VAL A 7 3.18 16.99 -4.74
N LEU A 8 2.96 15.69 -4.53
CA LEU A 8 2.29 15.14 -3.36
C LEU A 8 3.32 14.39 -2.52
N SER A 9 3.47 14.78 -1.26
CA SER A 9 4.40 14.12 -0.33
C SER A 9 3.87 12.75 0.05
N ALA A 10 4.59 11.71 -0.35
CA ALA A 10 4.28 10.33 0.00
C ALA A 10 5.17 9.84 1.14
N ALA A 11 4.60 9.03 2.03
CA ALA A 11 5.30 8.37 3.12
C ALA A 11 6.39 7.42 2.59
N SER A 12 7.52 7.34 3.30
CA SER A 12 8.57 6.38 3.04
C SER A 12 8.17 4.96 3.46
N PHE A 13 8.99 3.96 3.12
CA PHE A 13 8.83 2.57 3.56
C PHE A 13 8.71 2.44 5.09
N ALA A 14 9.47 3.23 5.85
CA ALA A 14 9.42 3.21 7.31
C ALA A 14 8.13 3.83 7.90
N GLU A 15 7.46 4.67 7.11
CA GLU A 15 6.31 5.49 7.50
C GLU A 15 4.98 4.96 6.94
N SER A 16 5.02 3.90 6.14
CA SER A 16 3.87 3.30 5.49
C SER A 16 3.85 1.80 5.67
N ASP A 17 2.70 1.19 5.40
CA ASP A 17 2.60 -0.24 5.22
C ASP A 17 2.46 -0.61 3.74
N GLY A 18 2.96 -1.78 3.37
CA GLY A 18 3.00 -2.17 1.98
C GLY A 18 3.49 -3.59 1.76
N THR A 19 3.37 -4.04 0.52
CA THR A 19 3.88 -5.34 0.07
C THR A 19 4.81 -5.15 -1.11
N VAL A 20 6.03 -5.68 -0.99
CA VAL A 20 7.02 -5.70 -2.07
C VAL A 20 7.23 -7.13 -2.55
N ILE A 21 7.53 -7.28 -3.84
CA ILE A 21 7.90 -8.57 -4.44
C ILE A 21 9.30 -8.43 -5.00
N ASN A 22 10.22 -9.31 -4.57
CA ASN A 22 11.59 -9.28 -5.06
C ASN A 22 11.74 -10.00 -6.42
N ASN A 23 12.92 -9.90 -7.03
CA ASN A 23 13.22 -10.52 -8.33
C ASN A 23 13.16 -12.06 -8.32
N GLU A 24 13.29 -12.67 -7.14
CA GLU A 24 13.16 -14.12 -6.95
C GLU A 24 11.69 -14.55 -6.76
N GLY A 25 10.75 -13.61 -6.80
CA GLY A 25 9.33 -13.89 -6.63
C GLY A 25 8.97 -14.23 -5.18
N ARG A 26 9.56 -13.57 -4.19
CA ARG A 26 9.12 -13.57 -2.78
C ARG A 26 8.37 -12.29 -2.45
N ALA A 27 7.18 -12.43 -1.88
CA ALA A 27 6.41 -11.31 -1.37
C ALA A 27 6.76 -11.07 0.09
N GLN A 28 7.00 -9.81 0.46
CA GLN A 28 7.34 -9.39 1.82
C GLN A 28 6.45 -8.21 2.22
N ARG A 29 5.85 -8.29 3.41
CA ARG A 29 5.00 -7.23 3.96
C ARG A 29 5.82 -6.44 4.96
N PHE A 30 5.78 -5.13 4.81
CA PHE A 30 6.34 -4.21 5.78
C PHE A 30 5.22 -3.43 6.46
N PHE A 31 5.51 -2.99 7.67
CA PHE A 31 4.58 -2.27 8.52
C PHE A 31 5.20 -0.92 8.87
N GLN A 32 4.33 0.06 9.10
CA GLN A 32 4.75 1.37 9.58
C GLN A 32 5.50 1.21 10.91
N VAL A 33 6.73 1.74 10.96
CA VAL A 33 7.58 1.77 12.16
C VAL A 33 7.65 3.18 12.74
N TYR A 34 7.45 4.20 11.91
CA TYR A 34 7.53 5.60 12.29
C TYR A 34 6.27 6.37 11.87
N ASP A 35 5.75 7.20 12.77
CA ASP A 35 4.66 8.12 12.50
C ASP A 35 5.12 9.58 12.71
N PRO A 36 5.35 10.35 11.63
CA PRO A 36 5.72 11.76 11.73
C PRO A 36 4.66 12.60 12.45
N ALA A 37 3.38 12.24 12.36
CA ALA A 37 2.28 12.98 12.97
C ALA A 37 2.29 12.91 14.50
N TYR A 38 3.03 11.96 15.09
CA TYR A 38 3.21 11.85 16.54
C TYR A 38 3.90 13.09 17.14
N TYR A 39 4.86 13.68 16.41
CA TYR A 39 5.61 14.84 16.90
C TYR A 39 5.05 16.17 16.41
N ASP A 40 4.51 16.20 15.18
CA ASP A 40 3.88 17.39 14.61
C ASP A 40 2.59 17.01 13.87
N SER A 41 1.45 17.38 14.44
CA SER A 41 0.13 17.11 13.87
C SER A 41 -0.15 17.86 12.56
N LYS A 42 0.70 18.84 12.18
CA LYS A 42 0.60 19.53 10.89
C LYS A 42 1.32 18.79 9.77
N THR A 43 2.15 17.81 10.09
CA THR A 43 2.85 17.00 9.10
C THR A 43 1.89 15.96 8.51
N VAL A 44 1.36 16.26 7.33
CA VAL A 44 0.51 15.33 6.56
C VAL A 44 1.39 14.55 5.60
N MET A 45 1.88 13.38 6.04
CA MET A 45 2.47 12.38 5.16
C MET A 45 1.49 11.22 5.01
N LEU A 46 1.00 11.02 3.79
CA LEU A 46 0.10 9.92 3.46
C LEU A 46 0.84 8.87 2.64
N GLU A 47 0.42 7.63 2.78
CA GLU A 47 0.90 6.52 1.97
C GLU A 47 0.55 6.74 0.50
N SER A 48 1.43 6.31 -0.42
CA SER A 48 1.25 6.51 -1.86
C SER A 48 -0.09 6.00 -2.39
N TRP A 49 -0.57 4.86 -1.86
CA TRP A 49 -1.84 4.26 -2.27
C TRP A 49 -3.05 5.09 -1.83
N ARG A 50 -2.97 5.79 -0.67
CA ARG A 50 -4.01 6.69 -0.19
C ARG A 50 -4.14 7.92 -1.07
N TRP A 51 -3.02 8.48 -1.53
CA TRP A 51 -3.03 9.57 -2.51
C TRP A 51 -3.71 9.16 -3.80
N LEU A 52 -3.35 8.01 -4.35
CA LEU A 52 -3.96 7.50 -5.59
C LEU A 52 -5.46 7.27 -5.43
N HIS A 53 -5.89 6.71 -4.30
CA HIS A 53 -7.32 6.49 -4.04
C HIS A 53 -8.09 7.79 -3.80
N SER A 54 -7.49 8.75 -3.08
CA SER A 54 -8.09 10.08 -2.87
C SER A 54 -8.26 10.84 -4.19
N LEU A 55 -7.24 10.84 -5.05
CA LEU A 55 -7.31 11.44 -6.39
C LEU A 55 -8.38 10.77 -7.25
N HIS A 56 -8.40 9.43 -7.27
CA HIS A 56 -9.39 8.67 -8.04
C HIS A 56 -10.82 8.93 -7.54
N SER A 57 -11.01 9.03 -6.22
CA SER A 57 -12.33 9.27 -5.62
C SER A 57 -12.80 10.70 -5.86
N THR A 58 -11.90 11.67 -5.79
CA THR A 58 -12.17 13.07 -6.15
C THR A 58 -12.58 13.20 -7.62
N LEU A 59 -11.85 12.53 -8.52
CA LEU A 59 -12.17 12.53 -9.95
C LEU A 59 -13.55 11.95 -10.25
N LEU A 60 -13.94 10.91 -9.52
CA LEU A 60 -15.23 10.25 -9.68
C LEU A 60 -16.36 10.85 -8.81
N SER A 61 -16.06 11.91 -8.04
CA SER A 61 -17.01 12.52 -7.08
C SER A 61 -17.66 11.49 -6.15
N ARG A 62 -16.87 10.51 -5.70
CA ARG A 62 -17.28 9.44 -4.78
C ARG A 62 -16.56 9.60 -3.44
N GLU A 63 -17.13 8.98 -2.41
CA GLU A 63 -16.47 8.88 -1.11
C GLU A 63 -15.28 7.91 -1.13
N VAL A 64 -14.44 8.00 -0.10
CA VAL A 64 -13.20 7.22 0.00
C VAL A 64 -13.53 5.84 0.59
N ASP A 65 -13.57 4.82 -0.27
CA ASP A 65 -13.94 3.45 0.12
C ASP A 65 -12.79 2.60 0.71
N TRP A 66 -11.54 2.81 0.27
CA TRP A 66 -10.38 2.07 0.77
C TRP A 66 -9.82 2.71 2.04
N THR A 67 -10.04 2.03 3.16
CA THR A 67 -9.52 2.41 4.48
C THR A 67 -8.30 1.59 4.91
N GLN A 68 -8.13 0.37 4.39
CA GLN A 68 -7.04 -0.54 4.73
C GLN A 68 -6.26 -0.95 3.47
N LEU A 69 -4.97 -1.23 3.63
CA LEU A 69 -4.13 -1.73 2.54
C LEU A 69 -4.69 -3.00 1.91
N ASP A 70 -5.36 -3.86 2.68
CA ASP A 70 -5.92 -5.11 2.18
C ASP A 70 -7.00 -4.89 1.11
N HIS A 71 -7.74 -3.78 1.15
CA HIS A 71 -8.69 -3.40 0.09
C HIS A 71 -7.97 -3.11 -1.23
N VAL A 72 -6.80 -2.47 -1.16
CA VAL A 72 -5.96 -2.20 -2.33
C VAL A 72 -5.41 -3.51 -2.89
N ILE A 73 -4.93 -4.40 -2.01
CA ILE A 73 -4.41 -5.71 -2.40
C ILE A 73 -5.50 -6.52 -3.12
N ASP A 74 -6.72 -6.54 -2.58
CA ASP A 74 -7.86 -7.24 -3.20
C ASP A 74 -8.19 -6.70 -4.59
N ALA A 75 -8.21 -5.36 -4.74
CA ALA A 75 -8.45 -4.73 -6.02
C ALA A 75 -7.36 -5.07 -7.05
N VAL A 76 -6.09 -5.09 -6.63
CA VAL A 76 -4.96 -5.49 -7.50
C VAL A 76 -5.04 -6.97 -7.87
N VAL A 77 -5.33 -7.83 -6.89
CA VAL A 77 -5.51 -9.28 -7.07
C VAL A 77 -6.62 -9.61 -8.07
N ALA A 78 -7.70 -8.81 -8.08
CA ALA A 78 -8.80 -8.96 -9.03
C ALA A 78 -8.44 -8.55 -10.47
N LYS A 79 -7.43 -7.69 -10.65
CA LYS A 79 -7.04 -7.15 -11.97
C LYS A 79 -5.77 -7.80 -12.55
N ILE A 80 -4.91 -8.37 -11.71
CA ILE A 80 -3.65 -8.93 -12.18
C ILE A 80 -3.86 -10.25 -12.93
N ARG A 81 -3.28 -10.35 -14.14
CA ARG A 81 -3.38 -11.57 -14.96
C ARG A 81 -2.38 -12.65 -14.54
N ASN A 82 -1.27 -12.27 -13.90
CA ASN A 82 -0.26 -13.22 -13.45
C ASN A 82 -0.79 -14.01 -12.24
N TRP A 83 -1.00 -15.31 -12.47
CA TRP A 83 -1.54 -16.22 -11.46
C TRP A 83 -0.61 -16.40 -10.26
N GLN A 84 0.71 -16.47 -10.46
CA GLN A 84 1.67 -16.64 -9.36
C GLN A 84 1.64 -15.43 -8.41
N VAL A 85 1.66 -14.22 -8.96
CA VAL A 85 1.60 -12.97 -8.18
C VAL A 85 0.25 -12.85 -7.46
N SER A 86 -0.85 -13.17 -8.14
CA SER A 86 -2.20 -13.18 -7.52
C SER A 86 -2.26 -14.15 -6.33
N LYS A 87 -1.72 -15.37 -6.48
CA LYS A 87 -1.67 -16.37 -5.42
C LYS A 87 -0.87 -15.91 -4.20
N MET A 88 0.25 -15.22 -4.43
CA MET A 88 1.10 -14.69 -3.35
C MET A 88 0.41 -13.57 -2.58
N LEU A 89 -0.15 -12.58 -3.27
CA LEU A 89 -0.86 -11.46 -2.65
C LEU A 89 -2.08 -11.93 -1.83
N ARG A 90 -2.82 -12.93 -2.32
CA ARG A 90 -3.93 -13.57 -1.57
C ARG A 90 -3.47 -14.21 -0.26
N ARG A 91 -2.26 -14.76 -0.23
CA ARG A 91 -1.70 -15.41 0.97
C ARG A 91 -1.22 -14.37 2.00
N MET A 92 -0.79 -13.20 1.54
CA MET A 92 -0.37 -12.07 2.40
C MET A 92 -1.53 -11.37 3.11
N ARG A 93 -2.75 -11.43 2.54
CA ARG A 93 -4.00 -10.88 3.13
C ARG A 93 -4.33 -11.40 4.53
N HIS A 94 -3.83 -12.58 4.90
CA HIS A 94 -4.19 -13.26 6.15
C HIS A 94 -3.02 -13.40 7.14
N SER A 95 -1.83 -12.89 6.78
CA SER A 95 -0.63 -13.13 7.56
C SER A 95 -0.36 -11.95 8.51
N VAL A 96 -1.13 -11.89 9.60
CA VAL A 96 -0.55 -11.43 10.86
C VAL A 96 0.47 -12.49 11.24
N PHE A 97 1.73 -12.09 11.46
CA PHE A 97 2.85 -12.94 11.86
C PHE A 97 2.43 -14.11 12.79
N VAL A 98 2.16 -15.28 12.20
CA VAL A 98 2.11 -16.55 12.92
C VAL A 98 2.97 -17.48 12.08
N GLY A 99 4.18 -17.74 12.58
CA GLY A 99 5.19 -18.57 11.94
C GLY A 99 4.59 -19.91 11.50
N ARG A 100 4.20 -19.99 10.24
CA ARG A 100 3.93 -21.25 9.57
C ARG A 100 5.08 -21.51 8.63
N ASN A 101 5.98 -22.38 9.08
CA ASN A 101 6.97 -23.03 8.24
C ASN A 101 6.30 -23.58 6.98
N TRP A 102 6.97 -23.34 5.87
CA TRP A 102 6.60 -23.81 4.55
C TRP A 102 6.90 -25.32 4.44
N PRO A 103 6.01 -26.15 3.86
CA PRO A 103 6.40 -27.45 3.34
C PRO A 103 7.06 -27.33 1.96
#